data_AF-A0A419ETW7-F1
#
_entry.id   AF-A0A419ETW7-F1
#
_cell.length_a   1.000
_cell.length_b   1.000
_cell.length_c   1.000
_cell.angle_alpha   90.00
_cell.angle_beta   90.00
_cell.angle_gamma   90.00
#
_symmetry.space_group_name_H-M   'P 1'
#
loop_
_entity.id
_entity.type
_entity.pdbx_description
1 polymer ?
#
loop_
_entity_poly.entity_id
_entity_poly.type
_entity_poly.pdbx_seq_one_letter_code
_entity_poly.pdbx_strand_id
1 'polypeptide(L)'
;MYYRRIIILAILDSFNGELDRLKLQALLFLFVQQSKEKIYSFVPSESGCHSFHAEADLSTMQKYKQVKAEKDIIKKTDKVNYPDEIDKTDKEIISGLAKKYKKASYEKPTREIFLGEPYYAINCNFAGKILEEDELLKVSQAKPVSVENALFTIGYEGLSPEEYLNRLIRNDIKVLCDVRRNPLSMKYGFSKKQLAGFCEALNIKYIHFPKLGVESSKRKELKSQKDYDEVFAEYRQSTLKENISDQQKIIGLIKNELRVAITCFEADVNHCHRNHLASSLEKFNEWKYRIIHI
;
A
#
# COMPACT_ATOMS: atom_id res chain seq x y z
N MET A 1 5.51 -1.13 23.99
CA MET A 1 5.82 -0.50 22.68
C MET A 1 5.87 -1.60 21.64
N TYR A 2 5.42 -1.37 20.39
CA TYR A 2 5.54 -2.41 19.36
C TYR A 2 7.01 -2.67 19.01
N TYR A 3 7.38 -3.95 18.81
CA TYR A 3 8.76 -4.34 18.50
C TYR A 3 9.33 -3.61 17.27
N ARG A 4 8.53 -3.46 16.22
CA ARG A 4 8.91 -2.70 15.01
C ARG A 4 9.34 -1.24 15.27
N ARG A 5 8.78 -0.59 16.29
CA ARG A 5 9.20 0.76 16.74
C ARG A 5 10.54 0.73 17.46
N ILE A 6 10.77 -0.30 18.26
CA ILE A 6 12.07 -0.56 18.91
C ILE A 6 13.15 -0.73 17.84
N ILE A 7 12.86 -1.44 16.75
CA ILE A 7 13.80 -1.58 15.61
C ILE A 7 14.15 -0.23 14.98
N ILE A 8 13.19 0.65 14.72
CA ILE A 8 13.48 2.01 14.22
C ILE A 8 14.43 2.75 15.17
N LEU A 9 14.16 2.69 16.48
CA LEU A 9 14.97 3.37 17.49
C LEU A 9 16.38 2.76 17.64
N ALA A 10 16.50 1.43 17.54
CA ALA A 10 17.79 0.73 17.54
C ALA A 10 18.64 1.06 16.31
N ILE A 11 18.01 1.21 15.14
CA ILE A 11 18.68 1.72 13.94
C ILE A 11 19.15 3.16 14.19
N LEU A 12 18.30 4.05 14.72
CA LEU A 12 18.72 5.43 15.04
C LEU A 12 19.94 5.44 15.98
N ASP A 13 19.92 4.68 17.08
CA ASP A 13 21.04 4.58 18.03
C ASP A 13 22.34 4.13 17.35
N SER A 14 22.26 3.12 16.49
CA SER A 14 23.42 2.59 15.78
C SER A 14 24.05 3.61 14.82
N PHE A 15 23.27 4.62 14.42
CA PHE A 15 23.64 5.71 13.51
C PHE A 15 23.77 7.07 14.21
N ASN A 16 24.19 7.09 15.49
CA ASN A 16 24.44 8.30 16.30
C ASN A 16 23.17 9.07 16.71
N GLY A 17 22.02 8.40 16.73
CA GLY A 17 20.76 8.96 17.19
C GLY A 17 20.05 9.85 16.18
N GLU A 18 20.57 10.01 14.96
CA GLU A 18 19.93 10.80 13.90
C GLU A 18 20.19 10.23 12.50
N LEU A 19 19.17 10.28 11.65
CA LEU A 19 19.24 9.80 10.28
C LEU A 19 18.39 10.67 9.36
N ASP A 20 18.88 10.84 8.12
CA ASP A 20 18.04 11.25 7.01
C ASP A 20 16.89 10.24 6.79
N ARG A 21 15.71 10.76 6.42
CA ARG A 21 14.47 10.00 6.25
C ARG A 21 14.56 8.99 5.10
N LEU A 22 15.20 9.35 3.98
CA LEU A 22 15.42 8.42 2.86
C LEU A 22 16.37 7.30 3.30
N LYS A 23 17.45 7.66 3.99
CA LYS A 23 18.39 6.69 4.55
C LYS A 23 17.71 5.75 5.54
N LEU A 24 16.83 6.25 6.41
CA LEU A 24 16.08 5.42 7.35
C LEU A 24 15.17 4.42 6.63
N GLN A 25 14.40 4.85 5.62
CA GLN A 25 13.56 3.96 4.82
C GLN A 25 14.39 2.88 4.11
N ALA A 26 15.52 3.25 3.50
CA ALA A 26 16.43 2.31 2.85
C ALA A 26 17.04 1.30 3.84
N LEU A 27 17.45 1.75 5.03
CA LEU A 27 17.99 0.87 6.07
C LEU A 27 16.92 -0.08 6.63
N LEU A 28 15.68 0.39 6.82
CA LEU A 28 14.57 -0.46 7.23
C LEU A 28 14.25 -1.51 6.17
N PHE A 29 14.30 -1.14 4.88
CA PHE A 29 14.13 -2.09 3.80
C PHE A 29 15.20 -3.19 3.85
N LEU A 30 16.48 -2.80 3.89
CA LEU A 30 17.60 -3.74 3.93
C LEU A 30 17.61 -4.61 5.20
N PHE A 31 17.14 -4.07 6.32
CA PHE A 31 16.91 -4.82 7.55
C PHE A 31 15.85 -5.90 7.34
N VAL A 32 14.67 -5.53 6.81
CA VAL A 32 13.56 -6.47 6.58
C VAL A 32 13.92 -7.60 5.60
N GLN A 33 14.80 -7.34 4.63
CA GLN A 33 15.27 -8.40 3.71
C GLN A 33 16.17 -9.45 4.40
N GLN A 34 16.78 -9.10 5.54
CA GLN A 34 17.66 -9.99 6.30
C GLN A 34 16.98 -10.56 7.55
N SER A 35 15.92 -9.93 8.05
CA SER A 35 15.19 -10.37 9.24
C SER A 35 14.27 -11.55 8.93
N LYS A 36 14.01 -12.38 9.95
CA LYS A 36 13.08 -13.51 9.83
C LYS A 36 11.63 -13.03 9.70
N GLU A 37 11.27 -12.04 10.50
CA GLU A 37 9.93 -11.46 10.55
C GLU A 37 9.85 -10.21 9.66
N LYS A 38 8.83 -10.15 8.81
CA LYS A 38 8.57 -8.98 7.95
C LYS A 38 7.77 -7.93 8.72
N ILE A 39 8.48 -7.19 9.56
CA ILE A 39 7.87 -6.18 10.46
C ILE A 39 7.33 -4.94 9.72
N TYR A 40 7.81 -4.68 8.50
CA TYR A 40 7.37 -3.63 7.61
C TYR A 40 7.29 -4.16 6.17
N SER A 41 6.45 -3.53 5.37
CA SER A 41 6.33 -3.75 3.92
C SER A 41 6.53 -2.43 3.19
N PHE A 42 6.93 -2.49 1.92
CA PHE A 42 7.35 -1.33 1.16
C PHE A 42 6.70 -1.29 -0.22
N VAL A 43 6.52 -0.09 -0.76
CA VAL A 43 6.07 0.19 -2.14
C VAL A 43 7.11 1.05 -2.88
N PRO A 44 7.14 1.02 -4.23
CA PRO A 44 7.89 2.00 -5.01
C PRO A 44 7.19 3.36 -5.02
N SER A 45 7.86 4.37 -4.50
CA SER A 45 7.36 5.75 -4.45
C SER A 45 8.36 6.73 -5.07
N GLU A 46 7.96 8.00 -5.13
CA GLU A 46 8.84 9.12 -5.51
C GLU A 46 10.12 9.21 -4.67
N SER A 47 10.06 8.72 -3.43
CA SER A 47 11.18 8.67 -2.48
C SER A 47 12.02 7.38 -2.53
N GLY A 48 11.78 6.50 -3.50
CA GLY A 48 12.34 5.15 -3.56
C GLY A 48 11.46 4.14 -2.81
N CYS A 49 12.08 3.14 -2.16
CA CYS A 49 11.36 2.20 -1.32
C CYS A 49 10.74 2.93 -0.11
N HIS A 50 9.42 2.77 0.09
CA HIS A 50 8.72 3.50 1.13
C HIS A 50 7.74 2.61 1.89
N SER A 51 7.79 2.66 3.22
CA SER A 51 6.78 2.08 4.11
C SER A 51 5.95 3.18 4.77
N PHE A 52 4.65 3.21 4.43
CA PHE A 52 3.68 4.09 5.07
C PHE A 52 3.47 3.71 6.54
N HIS A 53 3.52 2.41 6.86
CA HIS A 53 3.46 1.93 8.22
C HIS A 53 4.64 2.43 9.08
N ALA A 54 5.86 2.39 8.55
CA ALA A 54 7.02 2.94 9.26
C ALA A 54 6.83 4.45 9.52
N GLU A 55 6.28 5.19 8.56
CA GLU A 55 5.99 6.61 8.70
C GLU A 55 4.90 6.90 9.75
N ALA A 56 3.87 6.07 9.82
CA ALA A 56 2.84 6.19 10.87
C ALA A 56 3.39 5.85 12.27
N ASP A 57 4.31 4.90 12.36
CA ASP A 57 5.01 4.61 13.60
C ASP A 57 5.92 5.76 14.02
N LEU A 58 6.67 6.36 13.11
CA LEU A 58 7.45 7.58 13.34
C LEU A 58 6.55 8.72 13.85
N SER A 59 5.44 8.98 13.16
CA SER A 59 4.45 9.98 13.56
C SER A 59 3.88 9.72 14.96
N THR A 60 3.73 8.45 15.33
CA THR A 60 3.28 8.05 16.66
C THR A 60 4.38 8.27 17.71
N MET A 61 5.61 7.89 17.41
CA MET A 61 6.77 8.07 18.29
C MET A 61 7.10 9.55 18.52
N GLN A 62 6.81 10.43 17.56
CA GLN A 62 6.88 11.88 17.74
C GLN A 62 5.91 12.38 18.82
N LYS A 63 4.66 11.90 18.80
CA LYS A 63 3.66 12.26 19.82
C LYS A 63 4.09 11.81 21.22
N TYR A 64 4.76 10.67 21.31
CA TYR A 64 5.33 10.17 22.55
C TYR A 64 6.71 10.76 22.91
N LYS A 65 7.20 11.75 22.14
CA LYS A 65 8.50 12.42 22.37
C LYS A 65 9.70 11.46 22.41
N GLN A 66 9.64 10.38 21.63
CA GLN A 66 10.74 9.42 21.48
C GLN A 66 11.64 9.79 20.28
N VAL A 67 11.05 10.44 19.28
CA VAL A 67 11.76 11.03 18.15
C VAL A 67 11.26 12.44 17.87
N LYS A 68 12.08 13.23 17.20
CA LYS A 68 11.76 14.53 16.60
C LYS A 68 12.08 14.46 15.11
N ALA A 69 11.20 14.95 14.25
CA ALA A 69 11.57 15.19 12.86
C ALA A 69 11.80 16.68 12.64
N GLU A 70 12.92 16.99 12.01
CA GLU A 70 13.29 18.34 11.57
C GLU A 70 13.65 18.27 10.09
N LYS A 71 12.79 18.83 9.22
CA LYS A 71 12.90 18.67 7.76
C LYS A 71 12.99 17.18 7.39
N ASP A 72 14.10 16.76 6.81
CA ASP A 72 14.37 15.40 6.37
C ASP A 72 15.10 14.55 7.40
N ILE A 73 15.45 15.11 8.57
CA ILE A 73 16.17 14.38 9.62
C ILE A 73 15.20 13.87 10.68
N ILE A 74 15.34 12.59 11.03
CA ILE A 74 14.72 11.96 12.19
C ILE A 74 15.77 11.82 13.29
N LYS A 75 15.49 12.41 14.45
CA LYS A 75 16.38 12.38 15.62
C LYS A 75 15.69 11.71 16.79
N LYS A 76 16.36 10.76 17.43
CA LYS A 76 15.91 10.16 18.68
C LYS A 76 16.09 11.16 19.83
N THR A 77 15.13 11.20 20.75
CA THR A 77 15.09 12.18 21.84
C THR A 77 15.13 11.58 23.25
N ASP A 78 14.87 10.29 23.41
CA ASP A 78 15.02 9.61 24.70
C ASP A 78 16.45 9.08 24.91
N LYS A 79 16.73 8.57 26.13
CA LYS A 79 18.06 8.10 26.56
C LYS A 79 18.17 6.56 26.64
N VAL A 80 17.16 5.81 26.21
CA VAL A 80 17.12 4.34 26.34
C VAL A 80 18.12 3.71 25.35
N ASN A 81 18.84 2.65 25.67
CA ASN A 81 19.73 1.99 24.71
C ASN A 81 18.98 0.89 23.93
N TYR A 82 18.33 1.21 22.82
CA TYR A 82 17.45 0.27 22.11
C TYR A 82 18.14 -0.95 21.46
N PRO A 83 19.43 -0.90 21.07
CA PRO A 83 20.18 -2.10 20.68
C PRO A 83 20.24 -3.20 21.76
N ASP A 84 19.95 -2.90 23.02
CA ASP A 84 19.88 -3.89 24.10
C ASP A 84 18.45 -4.44 24.31
N GLU A 85 17.45 -3.85 23.66
CA GLU A 85 16.02 -4.19 23.76
C GLU A 85 15.54 -5.08 22.59
N ILE A 86 16.46 -5.52 21.74
CA ILE A 86 16.19 -6.34 20.55
C ILE A 86 16.90 -7.69 20.65
N ASP A 87 16.42 -8.67 19.89
CA ASP A 87 17.07 -9.98 19.89
C ASP A 87 18.47 -9.93 19.24
N LYS A 88 19.27 -10.95 19.53
CA LYS A 88 20.66 -11.05 19.06
C LYS A 88 20.76 -11.03 17.52
N THR A 89 19.83 -11.67 16.82
CA THR A 89 19.85 -11.78 15.35
C THR A 89 19.62 -10.40 14.74
N ASP A 90 18.60 -9.68 15.20
CA ASP A 90 18.28 -8.34 14.72
C ASP A 90 19.41 -7.34 15.06
N LYS A 91 20.03 -7.48 16.24
CA LYS A 91 21.20 -6.68 16.63
C LYS A 91 22.39 -6.89 15.70
N GLU A 92 22.64 -8.13 15.28
CA GLU A 92 23.70 -8.46 14.32
C GLU A 92 23.43 -7.85 12.94
N ILE A 93 22.19 -7.92 12.44
CA ILE A 93 21.78 -7.29 11.17
C ILE A 93 22.01 -5.77 11.24
N ILE A 94 21.48 -5.10 12.27
CA ILE A 94 21.62 -3.64 12.43
C ILE A 94 23.11 -3.25 12.56
N SER A 95 23.90 -4.02 13.29
CA SER A 95 25.35 -3.79 13.42
C SER A 95 26.07 -3.91 12.07
N GLY A 96 25.68 -4.89 11.25
CA GLY A 96 26.18 -5.05 9.88
C GLY A 96 25.83 -3.86 8.98
N LEU A 97 24.58 -3.40 9.03
CA LEU A 97 24.14 -2.21 8.30
C LEU A 97 24.88 -0.96 8.75
N ALA A 98 25.07 -0.75 10.05
CA ALA A 98 25.85 0.36 10.59
C ALA A 98 27.31 0.30 10.12
N LYS A 99 27.96 -0.86 10.18
CA LYS A 99 29.32 -1.04 9.67
C LYS A 99 29.44 -0.65 8.19
N LYS A 100 28.42 -0.95 7.38
CA LYS A 100 28.42 -0.71 5.93
C LYS A 100 28.04 0.72 5.54
N TYR A 101 27.10 1.34 6.25
CA TYR A 101 26.43 2.58 5.82
C TYR A 101 26.54 3.76 6.78
N LYS A 102 27.14 3.61 7.97
CA LYS A 102 27.17 4.69 8.98
C LYS A 102 27.76 6.00 8.44
N LYS A 103 28.86 5.93 7.69
CA LYS A 103 29.52 7.09 7.08
C LYS A 103 29.01 7.46 5.68
N ALA A 104 28.11 6.65 5.09
CA ALA A 104 27.58 6.90 3.76
C ALA A 104 26.35 7.83 3.82
N SER A 105 26.09 8.56 2.75
CA SER A 105 24.81 9.25 2.53
C SER A 105 23.70 8.26 2.17
N TYR A 106 22.47 8.73 1.95
CA TYR A 106 21.32 7.86 1.63
C TYR A 106 21.47 7.16 0.27
N GLU A 107 22.21 7.76 -0.67
CA GLU A 107 22.37 7.26 -2.03
C GLU A 107 22.98 5.86 -2.06
N LYS A 108 23.92 5.54 -1.15
CA LYS A 108 24.61 4.24 -1.14
C LYS A 108 23.67 3.07 -0.79
N PRO A 109 22.94 3.05 0.35
CA PRO A 109 21.98 1.99 0.61
C PRO A 109 20.81 1.99 -0.39
N THR A 110 20.37 3.15 -0.88
CA THR A 110 19.32 3.21 -1.91
C THR A 110 19.77 2.58 -3.23
N ARG A 111 21.00 2.84 -3.68
CA ARG A 111 21.59 2.20 -4.87
C ARG A 111 21.57 0.68 -4.74
N GLU A 112 22.01 0.14 -3.60
CA GLU A 112 22.01 -1.31 -3.36
C GLU A 112 20.60 -1.91 -3.52
N ILE A 113 19.59 -1.25 -2.99
CA ILE A 113 18.19 -1.68 -3.14
C ILE A 113 17.78 -1.67 -4.60
N PHE A 114 18.07 -0.60 -5.33
CA PHE A 114 17.66 -0.48 -6.74
C PHE A 114 18.36 -1.48 -7.65
N LEU A 115 19.62 -1.83 -7.37
CA LEU A 115 20.34 -2.85 -8.13
C LEU A 115 19.84 -4.26 -7.84
N GLY A 116 19.49 -4.56 -6.58
CA GLY A 116 18.94 -5.86 -6.19
C GLY A 116 17.48 -6.04 -6.58
N GLU A 117 16.68 -4.99 -6.45
CA GLU A 117 15.22 -4.98 -6.63
C GLU A 117 14.79 -3.72 -7.43
N PRO A 118 15.02 -3.68 -8.76
CA PRO A 118 14.72 -2.51 -9.60
C PRO A 118 13.26 -2.04 -9.53
N TYR A 119 12.34 -2.92 -9.15
CA TYR A 119 10.94 -2.60 -8.88
C TYR A 119 10.78 -1.42 -7.92
N TYR A 120 11.62 -1.29 -6.88
CA TYR A 120 11.51 -0.19 -5.91
C TYR A 120 11.97 1.18 -6.43
N ALA A 121 12.52 1.23 -7.64
CA ALA A 121 12.95 2.47 -8.30
C ALA A 121 11.94 3.00 -9.34
N ILE A 122 10.89 2.24 -9.70
CA ILE A 122 10.05 2.52 -10.90
C ILE A 122 9.28 3.86 -10.86
N ASN A 123 9.16 4.45 -9.67
CA ASN A 123 8.51 5.73 -9.42
C ASN A 123 9.47 6.75 -8.77
N CYS A 124 10.75 6.43 -8.58
CA CYS A 124 11.66 7.27 -7.82
C CYS A 124 12.17 8.46 -8.65
N ASN A 125 11.96 9.68 -8.15
CA ASN A 125 12.24 10.92 -8.89
C ASN A 125 13.74 11.23 -9.01
N PHE A 126 14.57 10.55 -8.21
CA PHE A 126 16.01 10.74 -8.19
C PHE A 126 16.78 9.46 -8.59
N ALA A 127 16.11 8.43 -9.13
CA ALA A 127 16.77 7.21 -9.58
C ALA A 127 17.91 7.49 -10.57
N GLY A 128 17.70 8.43 -11.51
CA GLY A 128 18.73 8.82 -12.49
C GLY A 128 19.93 9.60 -11.91
N LYS A 129 19.88 9.99 -10.64
CA LYS A 129 21.06 10.53 -9.92
C LYS A 129 21.88 9.43 -9.25
N ILE A 130 21.32 8.23 -9.11
CA ILE A 130 21.87 7.11 -8.35
C ILE A 130 22.30 5.97 -9.27
N LEU A 131 21.62 5.79 -10.41
CA LEU A 131 21.78 4.67 -11.34
C LEU A 131 22.40 5.11 -12.66
N GLU A 132 23.18 4.21 -13.25
CA GLU A 132 23.73 4.34 -14.60
C GLU A 132 22.68 3.99 -15.66
N GLU A 133 22.95 4.30 -16.94
CA GLU A 133 21.99 4.10 -18.03
C GLU A 133 21.50 2.64 -18.18
N ASP A 134 22.41 1.66 -18.12
CA ASP A 134 22.06 0.24 -18.25
C ASP A 134 21.24 -0.28 -17.06
N GLU A 135 21.43 0.32 -15.88
CA GLU A 135 20.67 0.03 -14.67
C GLU A 135 19.28 0.66 -14.71
N LEU A 136 19.15 1.88 -15.25
CA LEU A 136 17.85 2.53 -15.49
C LEU A 136 17.01 1.76 -16.51
N LEU A 137 17.63 1.09 -17.49
CA LEU A 137 16.90 0.16 -18.38
C LEU A 137 16.26 -0.98 -17.59
N LYS A 138 16.95 -1.55 -16.58
CA LYS A 138 16.37 -2.59 -15.71
C LYS A 138 15.20 -2.05 -14.88
N VAL A 139 15.27 -0.81 -14.41
CA VAL A 139 14.16 -0.15 -13.72
C VAL A 139 12.96 0.01 -14.66
N SER A 140 13.19 0.46 -15.90
CA SER A 140 12.13 0.58 -16.91
C SER A 140 11.47 -0.77 -17.20
N GLN A 141 12.25 -1.85 -17.32
CA GLN A 141 11.75 -3.21 -17.52
C GLN A 141 10.98 -3.77 -16.32
N ALA A 142 11.33 -3.34 -15.10
CA ALA A 142 10.63 -3.75 -13.87
C ALA A 142 9.30 -3.02 -13.66
N LYS A 143 9.02 -1.94 -14.41
CA LYS A 143 7.79 -1.17 -14.29
C LYS A 143 6.62 -1.93 -14.94
N PRO A 144 5.56 -2.28 -14.18
CA PRO A 144 4.37 -2.88 -14.76
C PRO A 144 3.71 -1.89 -15.72
N VAL A 145 3.55 -2.28 -16.97
CA VAL A 145 2.83 -1.51 -17.99
C VAL A 145 1.92 -2.46 -18.75
N SER A 146 0.63 -2.15 -18.81
CA SER A 146 -0.33 -2.94 -19.58
C SER A 146 -1.22 -2.03 -20.42
N VAL A 147 -1.45 -2.45 -21.67
CA VAL A 147 -2.42 -1.85 -22.59
C VAL A 147 -3.77 -2.57 -22.57
N GLU A 148 -3.89 -3.66 -21.80
CA GLU A 148 -5.12 -4.44 -21.70
C GLU A 148 -6.17 -3.68 -20.88
N ASN A 149 -7.33 -3.47 -21.51
CA ASN A 149 -8.47 -2.89 -20.84
C ASN A 149 -9.22 -3.94 -20.00
N ALA A 150 -9.24 -3.78 -18.68
CA ALA A 150 -9.83 -4.76 -17.76
C ALA A 150 -10.35 -4.10 -16.47
N LEU A 151 -11.36 -4.74 -15.88
CA LEU A 151 -11.86 -4.43 -14.55
C LEU A 151 -11.22 -5.39 -13.53
N PHE A 152 -10.65 -4.80 -12.48
CA PHE A 152 -10.08 -5.54 -11.36
C PHE A 152 -11.01 -5.48 -10.17
N THR A 153 -10.98 -6.51 -9.34
CA THR A 153 -11.61 -6.46 -8.02
C THR A 153 -10.55 -6.79 -6.98
N ILE A 154 -10.53 -6.04 -5.88
CA ILE A 154 -9.56 -6.26 -4.79
C ILE A 154 -10.24 -6.14 -3.42
N GLY A 155 -9.77 -6.96 -2.48
CA GLY A 155 -10.14 -6.94 -1.06
C GLY A 155 -8.95 -6.63 -0.18
N TYR A 156 -9.16 -5.97 0.96
CA TYR A 156 -8.07 -5.61 1.88
C TYR A 156 -8.06 -6.40 3.19
N GLU A 157 -9.03 -7.28 3.42
CA GLU A 157 -9.00 -8.25 4.51
C GLU A 157 -7.71 -9.09 4.43
N GLY A 158 -7.06 -9.32 5.57
CA GLY A 158 -5.76 -10.00 5.62
C GLY A 158 -4.54 -9.21 5.13
N LEU A 159 -4.68 -8.15 4.32
CA LEU A 159 -3.55 -7.43 3.72
C LEU A 159 -3.11 -6.17 4.48
N SER A 160 -1.80 -5.92 4.61
CA SER A 160 -1.29 -4.59 4.93
C SER A 160 -1.58 -3.59 3.78
N PRO A 161 -1.56 -2.27 4.04
CA PRO A 161 -1.67 -1.25 2.99
C PRO A 161 -0.60 -1.43 1.91
N GLU A 162 0.66 -1.68 2.27
CA GLU A 162 1.72 -1.84 1.26
C GLU A 162 1.54 -3.10 0.41
N GLU A 163 1.11 -4.23 0.99
CA GLU A 163 0.77 -5.43 0.20
C GLU A 163 -0.40 -5.14 -0.76
N TYR A 164 -1.44 -4.47 -0.28
CA TYR A 164 -2.59 -4.08 -1.09
C TYR A 164 -2.19 -3.13 -2.23
N LEU A 165 -1.39 -2.10 -1.94
CA LEU A 165 -0.92 -1.14 -2.93
C LEU A 165 0.03 -1.78 -3.94
N ASN A 166 0.89 -2.71 -3.52
CA ASN A 166 1.74 -3.46 -4.44
C ASN A 166 0.90 -4.32 -5.40
N ARG A 167 -0.24 -4.87 -4.98
CA ARG A 167 -1.15 -5.57 -5.92
C ARG A 167 -1.70 -4.62 -6.97
N LEU A 168 -2.04 -3.39 -6.59
CA LEU A 168 -2.48 -2.36 -7.54
C LEU A 168 -1.36 -1.98 -8.53
N ILE A 169 -0.15 -1.69 -8.03
CA ILE A 169 0.99 -1.29 -8.86
C ILE A 169 1.38 -2.42 -9.82
N ARG A 170 1.49 -3.67 -9.33
CA ARG A 170 1.85 -4.84 -10.15
C ARG A 170 0.83 -5.15 -11.24
N ASN A 171 -0.42 -4.75 -11.05
CA ASN A 171 -1.47 -4.85 -12.07
C ASN A 171 -1.64 -3.54 -12.85
N ASP A 172 -0.71 -2.60 -12.75
CA ASP A 172 -0.75 -1.31 -13.46
C ASP A 172 -2.08 -0.55 -13.31
N ILE A 173 -2.72 -0.64 -12.14
CA ILE A 173 -4.02 -0.02 -11.88
C ILE A 173 -3.87 1.51 -11.92
N LYS A 174 -4.66 2.18 -12.77
CA LYS A 174 -4.70 3.65 -12.90
C LYS A 174 -5.76 4.30 -12.02
N VAL A 175 -6.88 3.60 -11.80
CA VAL A 175 -8.00 4.10 -10.99
C VAL A 175 -8.46 3.05 -10.00
N LEU A 176 -8.52 3.44 -8.73
CA LEU A 176 -9.18 2.69 -7.66
C LEU A 176 -10.55 3.30 -7.35
N CYS A 177 -11.60 2.55 -7.67
CA CYS A 177 -12.98 2.86 -7.35
C CYS A 177 -13.34 2.23 -5.99
N ASP A 178 -13.44 3.03 -4.94
CA ASP A 178 -13.98 2.59 -3.66
C ASP A 178 -15.50 2.50 -3.74
N VAL A 179 -16.04 1.29 -3.67
CA VAL A 179 -17.49 1.03 -3.75
C VAL A 179 -18.11 0.80 -2.37
N ARG A 180 -17.34 1.00 -1.28
CA ARG A 180 -17.87 0.89 0.08
C ARG A 180 -18.85 2.03 0.35
N ARG A 181 -20.00 1.69 0.94
CA ARG A 181 -20.99 2.69 1.41
C ARG A 181 -20.34 3.71 2.34
N ASN A 182 -19.71 3.19 3.39
CA ASN A 182 -18.97 3.96 4.39
C ASN A 182 -17.53 3.44 4.44
N PRO A 183 -16.56 4.13 3.80
CA PRO A 183 -15.14 3.75 3.77
C PRO A 183 -14.42 4.08 5.11
N LEU A 184 -15.01 3.60 6.21
CA LEU A 184 -14.44 3.63 7.55
C LEU A 184 -13.79 2.28 7.82
N SER A 185 -12.58 2.29 8.38
CA SER A 185 -11.85 1.07 8.73
C SER A 185 -11.01 1.33 9.96
N MET A 186 -11.05 0.39 10.91
CA MET A 186 -10.12 0.37 12.05
C MET A 186 -8.74 -0.16 11.64
N LYS A 187 -8.65 -0.86 10.49
CA LYS A 187 -7.39 -1.30 9.92
C LYS A 187 -6.67 -0.10 9.33
N TYR A 188 -5.46 0.15 9.82
CA TYR A 188 -4.61 1.25 9.36
C TYR A 188 -4.51 1.26 7.83
N GLY A 189 -4.61 2.45 7.23
CA GLY A 189 -4.43 2.67 5.80
C GLY A 189 -5.69 2.51 4.95
N PHE A 190 -6.76 1.90 5.48
CA PHE A 190 -7.98 1.63 4.71
C PHE A 190 -9.16 2.57 5.02
N SER A 191 -8.95 3.62 5.83
CA SER A 191 -9.90 4.73 5.90
C SER A 191 -9.85 5.54 4.61
N LYS A 192 -10.97 6.15 4.19
CA LYS A 192 -11.06 6.96 2.95
C LYS A 192 -9.89 7.91 2.78
N LYS A 193 -9.60 8.72 3.80
CA LYS A 193 -8.56 9.75 3.73
C LYS A 193 -7.17 9.13 3.52
N GLN A 194 -6.85 8.06 4.25
CA GLN A 194 -5.54 7.42 4.15
C GLN A 194 -5.38 6.69 2.82
N LEU A 195 -6.37 5.88 2.43
CA LEU A 195 -6.31 5.12 1.19
C LEU A 195 -6.22 6.05 -0.02
N ALA A 196 -6.99 7.14 -0.05
CA ALA A 196 -6.89 8.15 -1.09
C ALA A 196 -5.49 8.78 -1.15
N GLY A 197 -4.93 9.17 0.01
CA GLY A 197 -3.58 9.74 0.07
C GLY A 197 -2.48 8.77 -0.36
N PHE A 198 -2.61 7.48 -0.03
CA PHE A 198 -1.68 6.46 -0.52
C PHE A 198 -1.78 6.24 -2.02
N CYS A 199 -3.00 6.21 -2.57
CA CYS A 199 -3.22 6.11 -4.00
C CYS A 199 -2.62 7.33 -4.73
N GLU A 200 -2.87 8.54 -4.23
CA GLU A 200 -2.31 9.78 -4.78
C GLU A 200 -0.78 9.76 -4.77
N ALA A 201 -0.15 9.40 -3.65
CA ALA A 201 1.30 9.27 -3.53
C ALA A 201 1.93 8.21 -4.46
N LEU A 202 1.10 7.34 -5.06
CA LEU A 202 1.51 6.29 -5.99
C LEU A 202 0.97 6.50 -7.40
N ASN A 203 0.45 7.71 -7.70
CA ASN A 203 -0.13 8.07 -9.00
C ASN A 203 -1.32 7.20 -9.43
N ILE A 204 -2.13 6.75 -8.46
CA ILE A 204 -3.38 6.01 -8.66
C ILE A 204 -4.54 6.95 -8.32
N LYS A 205 -5.45 7.18 -9.27
CA LYS A 205 -6.65 7.99 -9.04
C LYS A 205 -7.59 7.26 -8.08
N TYR A 206 -8.06 7.94 -7.04
CA TYR A 206 -9.04 7.39 -6.10
C TYR A 206 -10.41 8.03 -6.31
N ILE A 207 -11.44 7.23 -6.54
CA ILE A 207 -12.82 7.70 -6.74
C ILE A 207 -13.76 6.90 -5.84
N HIS A 208 -14.63 7.58 -5.10
CA HIS A 208 -15.55 6.94 -4.15
C HIS A 208 -16.98 6.93 -4.67
N PHE A 209 -17.59 5.74 -4.78
CA PHE A 209 -18.96 5.49 -5.21
C PHE A 209 -19.82 4.93 -4.06
N PRO A 210 -20.20 5.74 -3.06
CA PRO A 210 -20.92 5.25 -1.87
C PRO A 210 -22.30 4.67 -2.17
N LYS A 211 -22.93 5.08 -3.28
CA LYS A 211 -24.24 4.56 -3.68
C LYS A 211 -24.20 3.12 -4.19
N LEU A 212 -23.02 2.63 -4.60
CA LEU A 212 -22.83 1.25 -5.02
C LEU A 212 -22.51 0.31 -3.84
N GLY A 213 -22.42 0.82 -2.61
CA GLY A 213 -22.10 -0.01 -1.45
C GLY A 213 -23.33 -0.54 -0.73
N VAL A 214 -23.19 -1.72 -0.12
CA VAL A 214 -24.22 -2.28 0.77
C VAL A 214 -24.31 -1.45 2.06
N GLU A 215 -25.52 -1.12 2.50
CA GLU A 215 -25.70 -0.37 3.75
C GLU A 215 -25.25 -1.16 4.98
N SER A 216 -24.62 -0.51 5.94
CA SER A 216 -24.08 -1.17 7.14
C SER A 216 -25.15 -1.78 8.03
N SER A 217 -26.36 -1.21 8.05
CA SER A 217 -27.52 -1.75 8.76
C SER A 217 -27.90 -3.15 8.28
N LYS A 218 -27.73 -3.44 6.98
CA LYS A 218 -28.08 -4.71 6.35
C LYS A 218 -27.05 -5.83 6.57
N ARG A 219 -25.86 -5.49 7.09
CA ARG A 219 -24.75 -6.45 7.28
C ARG A 219 -24.66 -7.04 8.69
N LYS A 220 -25.48 -6.59 9.65
CA LYS A 220 -25.25 -6.85 11.08
C LYS A 220 -25.59 -8.28 11.56
N GLU A 221 -26.24 -9.10 10.75
CA GLU A 221 -26.77 -10.42 11.16
C GLU A 221 -26.46 -11.53 10.12
N LEU A 222 -25.31 -11.48 9.43
CA LEU A 222 -24.94 -12.50 8.44
C LEU A 222 -24.33 -13.74 9.12
N LYS A 223 -25.16 -14.73 9.50
CA LYS A 223 -24.74 -15.95 10.25
C LYS A 223 -24.73 -17.20 9.38
N SER A 224 -25.41 -17.19 8.25
CA SER A 224 -25.58 -18.30 7.33
C SER A 224 -25.46 -17.87 5.87
N GLN A 225 -25.21 -18.80 4.95
CA GLN A 225 -25.18 -18.51 3.51
C GLN A 225 -26.50 -17.90 3.02
N LYS A 226 -27.62 -18.33 3.59
CA LYS A 226 -28.95 -17.80 3.25
C LYS A 226 -29.05 -16.29 3.54
N ASP A 227 -28.45 -15.83 4.64
CA ASP A 227 -28.48 -14.39 4.99
C ASP A 227 -27.70 -13.57 3.96
N TYR A 228 -26.57 -14.08 3.47
CA TYR A 228 -25.80 -13.46 2.38
C TYR A 228 -26.63 -13.41 1.09
N ASP A 229 -27.27 -14.52 0.74
CA ASP A 229 -28.07 -14.63 -0.48
C ASP A 229 -29.23 -13.63 -0.49
N GLU A 230 -29.90 -13.43 0.64
CA GLU A 230 -30.98 -12.44 0.82
C GLU A 230 -30.47 -11.01 0.67
N VAL A 231 -29.39 -10.64 1.36
CA VAL A 231 -28.78 -9.30 1.25
C VAL A 231 -28.32 -9.01 -0.17
N PHE A 232 -27.74 -9.99 -0.85
CA PHE A 232 -27.28 -9.82 -2.22
C PHE A 232 -28.43 -9.85 -3.24
N ALA A 233 -29.51 -10.58 -2.98
CA ALA A 233 -30.72 -10.49 -3.78
C ALA A 233 -31.31 -9.08 -3.72
N GLU A 234 -31.42 -8.50 -2.52
CA GLU A 234 -31.89 -7.14 -2.35
C GLU A 234 -30.95 -6.13 -3.02
N TYR A 235 -29.63 -6.27 -2.83
CA TYR A 235 -28.62 -5.41 -3.47
C TYR A 235 -28.75 -5.40 -5.00
N ARG A 236 -28.99 -6.57 -5.62
CA ARG A 236 -29.21 -6.69 -7.07
C ARG A 236 -30.54 -6.08 -7.52
N GLN A 237 -31.59 -6.19 -6.71
CA GLN A 237 -32.93 -5.72 -7.08
C GLN A 237 -33.17 -4.23 -6.79
N SER A 238 -32.43 -3.65 -5.84
CA SER A 238 -32.52 -2.23 -5.46
C SER A 238 -31.25 -1.48 -5.85
N THR A 239 -30.20 -1.57 -5.05
CA THR A 239 -28.99 -0.75 -5.13
C THR A 239 -28.38 -0.70 -6.53
N LEU A 240 -28.22 -1.85 -7.20
CA LEU A 240 -27.65 -1.85 -8.55
C LEU A 240 -28.61 -1.22 -9.58
N LYS A 241 -29.91 -1.53 -9.53
CA LYS A 241 -30.90 -0.98 -10.48
C LYS A 241 -31.14 0.52 -10.30
N GLU A 242 -31.05 1.03 -9.09
CA GLU A 242 -31.23 2.45 -8.78
C GLU A 242 -30.00 3.30 -9.15
N ASN A 243 -28.81 2.68 -9.23
CA ASN A 243 -27.54 3.38 -9.40
C ASN A 243 -26.83 3.06 -10.73
N ILE A 244 -27.60 2.89 -11.81
CA ILE A 244 -27.10 2.67 -13.17
C ILE A 244 -26.15 3.77 -13.63
N SER A 245 -26.39 5.02 -13.25
CA SER A 245 -25.52 6.15 -13.62
C SER A 245 -24.12 6.05 -13.03
N ASP A 246 -23.97 5.56 -11.80
CA ASP A 246 -22.66 5.32 -11.19
C ASP A 246 -21.95 4.10 -11.81
N GLN A 247 -22.71 3.07 -12.20
CA GLN A 247 -22.17 1.95 -12.98
C GLN A 247 -21.63 2.40 -14.36
N GLN A 248 -22.36 3.26 -15.06
CA GLN A 248 -21.92 3.85 -16.33
C GLN A 248 -20.65 4.70 -16.17
N LYS A 249 -20.50 5.42 -15.06
CA LYS A 249 -19.25 6.16 -14.76
C LYS A 249 -18.07 5.20 -14.62
N ILE A 250 -18.23 4.06 -13.93
CA ILE A 250 -17.17 3.04 -13.85
C ILE A 250 -16.81 2.50 -15.24
N ILE A 251 -17.80 2.21 -16.09
CA ILE A 251 -17.55 1.79 -17.48
C ILE A 251 -16.81 2.88 -18.27
N GLY A 252 -17.18 4.15 -18.08
CA GLY A 252 -16.46 5.28 -18.67
C GLY A 252 -15.00 5.37 -18.22
N LEU A 253 -14.72 5.13 -16.93
CA LEU A 253 -13.36 5.06 -16.41
C LEU A 253 -12.58 3.90 -17.03
N ILE A 254 -13.19 2.72 -17.16
CA ILE A 254 -12.57 1.55 -17.81
C ILE A 254 -12.20 1.90 -19.26
N LYS A 255 -13.10 2.56 -20.00
CA LYS A 255 -12.84 3.02 -21.38
C LYS A 255 -11.67 3.99 -21.47
N ASN A 256 -11.57 4.94 -20.55
CA ASN A 256 -10.62 6.05 -20.63
C ASN A 256 -9.25 5.74 -20.00
N GLU A 257 -9.22 4.91 -18.96
CA GLU A 257 -8.03 4.71 -18.11
C GLU A 257 -7.46 3.29 -18.22
N LEU A 258 -8.15 2.39 -18.94
CA LEU A 258 -7.81 0.99 -19.24
C LEU A 258 -7.76 0.05 -18.01
N ARG A 259 -7.20 0.49 -16.89
CA ARG A 259 -6.91 -0.34 -15.72
C ARG A 259 -7.64 0.21 -14.50
N VAL A 260 -8.85 -0.29 -14.26
CA VAL A 260 -9.70 0.17 -13.15
C VAL A 260 -9.91 -0.97 -12.17
N ALA A 261 -9.71 -0.71 -10.87
CA ALA A 261 -10.04 -1.66 -9.80
C ALA A 261 -11.24 -1.17 -8.99
N ILE A 262 -12.16 -2.05 -8.61
CA ILE A 262 -13.14 -1.80 -7.56
C ILE A 262 -12.70 -2.45 -6.25
N THR A 263 -12.86 -1.75 -5.14
CA THR A 263 -12.42 -2.24 -3.83
C THR A 263 -13.53 -2.38 -2.79
N CYS A 264 -13.39 -3.43 -1.98
CA CYS A 264 -14.18 -3.66 -0.77
C CYS A 264 -13.29 -4.24 0.35
N PHE A 265 -13.89 -4.63 1.47
CA PHE A 265 -13.22 -5.25 2.61
C PHE A 265 -12.85 -6.72 2.34
N GLU A 266 -13.84 -7.56 2.05
CA GLU A 266 -13.74 -9.02 2.12
C GLU A 266 -12.65 -9.58 1.21
N ALA A 267 -11.85 -10.55 1.67
CA ALA A 267 -10.84 -11.18 0.83
C ALA A 267 -11.50 -12.07 -0.23
N ASP A 268 -12.48 -12.87 0.17
CA ASP A 268 -13.24 -13.73 -0.73
C ASP A 268 -14.24 -12.92 -1.55
N VAL A 269 -14.12 -13.02 -2.87
CA VAL A 269 -15.02 -12.35 -3.81
C VAL A 269 -16.43 -12.94 -3.81
N ASN A 270 -16.58 -14.24 -3.51
CA ASN A 270 -17.88 -14.91 -3.53
C ASN A 270 -18.84 -14.41 -2.44
N HIS A 271 -18.29 -13.94 -1.33
CA HIS A 271 -19.03 -13.38 -0.19
C HIS A 271 -19.00 -11.85 -0.16
N CYS A 272 -18.74 -11.22 -1.32
CA CYS A 272 -18.57 -9.79 -1.43
C CYS A 272 -19.51 -9.18 -2.47
N HIS A 273 -20.09 -8.02 -2.13
CA HIS A 273 -20.94 -7.27 -3.07
C HIS A 273 -20.20 -6.82 -4.33
N ARG A 274 -18.87 -6.71 -4.29
CA ARG A 274 -18.06 -6.33 -5.47
C ARG A 274 -18.21 -7.34 -6.61
N ASN A 275 -18.46 -8.62 -6.31
CA ASN A 275 -18.72 -9.62 -7.33
C ASN A 275 -20.04 -9.33 -8.05
N HIS A 276 -21.10 -9.07 -7.29
CA HIS A 276 -22.41 -8.72 -7.85
C HIS A 276 -22.39 -7.41 -8.63
N LEU A 277 -21.63 -6.41 -8.18
CA LEU A 277 -21.39 -5.20 -8.95
C LEU A 277 -20.66 -5.51 -10.26
N ALA A 278 -19.57 -6.29 -10.20
CA ALA A 278 -18.81 -6.64 -11.39
C ALA A 278 -19.68 -7.40 -12.42
N SER A 279 -20.44 -8.41 -11.99
CA SER A 279 -21.42 -9.11 -12.85
C SER A 279 -22.55 -8.21 -13.38
N SER A 280 -22.90 -7.13 -12.69
CA SER A 280 -23.88 -6.16 -13.18
C SER A 280 -23.29 -5.27 -14.26
N LEU A 281 -22.03 -4.87 -14.13
CA LEU A 281 -21.30 -4.13 -15.16
C LEU A 281 -21.17 -4.94 -16.45
N GLU A 282 -20.97 -6.26 -16.36
CA GLU A 282 -20.90 -7.14 -17.54
C GLU A 282 -22.17 -7.16 -18.40
N LYS A 283 -23.31 -6.78 -17.82
CA LYS A 283 -24.62 -6.81 -18.52
C LYS A 283 -24.89 -5.56 -19.34
N PHE A 284 -24.04 -4.54 -19.27
CA PHE A 284 -24.21 -3.36 -20.11
C PHE A 284 -23.89 -3.70 -21.56
N ASN A 285 -24.78 -3.30 -22.47
CA ASN A 285 -24.51 -3.33 -23.90
C ASN A 285 -23.19 -2.57 -24.13
N GLU A 286 -22.19 -3.20 -24.75
CA GLU A 286 -20.78 -2.77 -24.92
C GLU A 286 -19.74 -3.38 -23.96
N TRP A 287 -20.11 -4.27 -23.03
CA TRP A 287 -19.11 -4.94 -22.20
C TRP A 287 -18.22 -5.87 -23.04
N LYS A 288 -16.90 -5.67 -22.96
CA LYS A 288 -15.87 -6.48 -23.63
C LYS A 288 -14.62 -6.68 -22.78
N TYR A 289 -14.68 -6.28 -21.51
CA TYR A 289 -13.53 -6.21 -20.63
C TYR A 289 -13.46 -7.48 -19.80
N ARG A 290 -12.24 -7.94 -19.52
CA ARG A 290 -12.05 -9.06 -18.59
C ARG A 290 -12.24 -8.57 -17.15
N ILE A 291 -12.85 -9.41 -16.32
CA ILE A 291 -12.85 -9.25 -14.87
C ILE A 291 -11.71 -10.07 -14.29
N ILE A 292 -10.86 -9.45 -13.48
CA ILE A 292 -9.72 -10.10 -12.85
C ILE A 292 -9.78 -9.85 -11.34
N HIS A 293 -9.74 -10.91 -10.54
CA HIS A 293 -9.74 -10.84 -9.09
C HIS A 293 -8.30 -10.91 -8.57
N ILE A 294 -7.86 -9.89 -7.82
CA ILE A 294 -6.48 -9.73 -7.34
C ILE A 294 -6.40 -9.56 -5.83
#